data_AF-A0A6M3LBZ6-F1
#
_entry.id   AF-A0A6M3LBZ6-F1
#
_cell.length_a   1.000
_cell.length_b   1.000
_cell.length_c   1.000
_cell.angle_alpha   90.00
_cell.angle_beta   90.00
_cell.angle_gamma   90.00
#
_symmetry.space_group_name_H-M   'P 1'
#
loop_
_entity.id
_entity.type
_entity.pdbx_description
1 polymer ?
#
loop_
_entity_poly.entity_id
_entity_poly.type
_entity_poly.pdbx_seq_one_letter_code
_entity_poly.pdbx_strand_id
1 'polypeptide(L)'
;MTISGAIRYRVRSAQKALCEVYDYDQNVQAAALGIIQQYIRGHELENLDIQQIEDEVLKGVREASAGWGLYIEKVYITDIGRTQNIRLLVNESILKGV
;
A
#
# COMPACT_ATOMS: atom_id res chain seq x y z
N MET A 1 -5.66 6.14 -10.60
CA MET A 1 -6.13 6.34 -9.22
C MET A 1 -4.94 6.17 -8.32
N THR A 2 -4.84 6.99 -7.28
CA THR A 2 -3.83 6.87 -6.24
C THR A 2 -4.56 6.63 -4.92
N ILE A 3 -4.11 5.66 -4.14
CA ILE A 3 -4.56 5.46 -2.76
C ILE A 3 -3.33 5.58 -1.88
N SER A 4 -3.41 6.44 -0.87
CA SER A 4 -2.38 6.62 0.14
C SER A 4 -2.89 6.10 1.47
N GLY A 5 -1.98 5.62 2.31
CA GLY A 5 -2.32 5.12 3.61
C GLY A 5 -1.15 5.08 4.56
N ALA A 6 -1.45 4.81 5.82
CA ALA A 6 -0.48 4.66 6.90
C ALA A 6 -0.78 3.40 7.70
N ILE A 7 0.27 2.75 8.20
CA ILE A 7 0.17 1.55 9.03
C ILE A 7 0.78 1.89 10.38
N ARG A 8 0.00 1.75 11.44
CA ARG A 8 0.50 1.85 12.80
C ARG A 8 0.73 0.45 13.35
N TYR A 9 1.95 0.19 13.76
CA TYR A 9 2.33 -1.07 14.37
C TYR A 9 3.39 -0.85 15.45
N ARG A 10 3.57 -1.86 16.30
CA ARG A 10 4.62 -1.90 17.31
C ARG A 10 5.36 -3.22 17.28
N VAL A 11 6.64 -3.18 17.65
CA VAL A 11 7.45 -4.39 17.84
C VAL A 11 7.05 -5.05 19.16
N ARG A 12 6.51 -6.26 19.09
CA ARG A 12 6.16 -7.10 20.25
C ARG A 12 7.34 -7.99 20.67
N SER A 13 8.18 -8.42 19.73
CA SER A 13 9.39 -9.19 20.00
C SER A 13 10.52 -8.70 19.12
N ALA A 14 11.51 -8.02 19.72
CA ALA A 14 12.67 -7.51 19.02
C ALA A 14 13.54 -8.63 18.45
N GLN A 15 13.66 -9.76 19.14
CA GLN A 15 14.40 -10.92 18.66
C GLN A 15 13.84 -11.41 17.32
N LYS A 16 12.53 -11.62 17.24
CA LYS A 16 11.89 -12.07 15.99
C LYS A 16 12.00 -11.02 14.90
N ALA A 17 11.68 -9.76 15.22
CA ALA A 17 11.71 -8.68 14.25
C ALA A 17 13.11 -8.42 13.67
N LEU A 18 14.18 -8.54 14.47
CA LEU A 18 15.54 -8.23 14.03
C LEU A 18 16.31 -9.43 13.48
N CYS A 19 16.03 -10.64 13.98
CA CYS A 19 16.81 -11.84 13.62
C CYS A 19 16.10 -12.75 12.61
N GLU A 20 14.77 -12.74 12.56
CA GLU A 20 14.00 -13.68 11.72
C GLU A 20 13.45 -13.03 10.45
N VAL A 21 13.39 -11.69 10.39
CA VAL A 21 12.82 -10.94 9.27
C VAL A 21 13.77 -9.84 8.85
N TYR A 22 14.25 -9.91 7.61
CA TYR A 22 15.02 -8.82 7.01
C TYR A 22 14.09 -7.66 6.68
N ASP A 23 14.40 -6.46 7.16
CA ASP A 23 13.68 -5.21 6.87
C ASP A 23 12.15 -5.34 6.96
N TYR A 24 11.68 -5.64 8.18
CA TYR A 24 10.27 -5.87 8.46
C TYR A 24 9.37 -4.67 8.10
N ASP A 25 9.89 -3.45 8.11
CA ASP A 25 9.12 -2.24 7.76
C ASP A 25 8.81 -2.22 6.26
N GLN A 26 9.82 -2.38 5.40
CA GLN A 26 9.61 -2.48 3.96
C GLN A 26 8.69 -3.65 3.59
N ASN A 27 8.84 -4.79 4.25
CA ASN A 27 8.00 -5.95 3.98
C ASN A 27 6.53 -5.73 4.38
N VAL A 28 6.27 -5.05 5.50
CA VAL A 28 4.90 -4.70 5.91
C VAL A 28 4.28 -3.72 4.91
N GLN A 29 5.04 -2.73 4.43
CA GLN A 29 4.58 -1.79 3.41
C GLN A 29 4.27 -2.50 2.08
N ALA A 30 5.16 -3.38 1.63
CA ALA A 30 4.96 -4.17 0.42
C ALA A 30 3.72 -5.08 0.52
N ALA A 31 3.54 -5.75 1.67
CA ALA A 31 2.36 -6.58 1.91
C ALA A 31 1.07 -5.75 1.84
N ALA A 32 1.03 -4.59 2.51
CA ALA A 32 -0.14 -3.72 2.48
C ALA A 32 -0.46 -3.24 1.06
N LEU A 33 0.54 -2.80 0.29
CA LEU A 33 0.36 -2.39 -1.12
C LEU A 33 -0.22 -3.53 -1.97
N GLY A 34 0.29 -4.75 -1.82
CA GLY A 34 -0.22 -5.91 -2.52
C GLY A 34 -1.69 -6.22 -2.18
N ILE A 35 -2.04 -6.15 -0.89
CA ILE A 35 -3.41 -6.40 -0.42
C ILE A 35 -4.36 -5.30 -0.91
N ILE A 36 -3.96 -4.03 -0.81
CA ILE A 36 -4.71 -2.88 -1.36
C ILE A 36 -4.95 -3.09 -2.85
N GLN A 37 -3.92 -3.43 -3.61
CA GLN A 37 -4.05 -3.70 -5.05
C GLN A 37 -5.02 -4.84 -5.33
N GLN A 38 -4.93 -5.94 -4.58
CA GLN A 38 -5.80 -7.09 -4.74
C GLN A 38 -7.26 -6.75 -4.44
N TYR A 39 -7.52 -6.00 -3.37
CA TYR A 39 -8.86 -5.54 -3.00
C TYR A 39 -9.46 -4.66 -4.10
N ILE A 40 -8.72 -3.64 -4.55
CA ILE A 40 -9.21 -2.69 -5.57
C ILE A 40 -9.51 -3.39 -6.89
N ARG A 41 -8.72 -4.40 -7.29
CA ARG A 41 -8.95 -5.13 -8.55
C ARG A 41 -10.32 -5.79 -8.63
N GLY A 42 -10.93 -6.12 -7.49
CA GLY A 42 -12.25 -6.74 -7.42
C GLY A 42 -13.43 -5.76 -7.32
N HIS A 43 -13.17 -4.47 -7.17
CA HIS A 43 -14.20 -3.47 -6.84
C HIS A 43 -14.23 -2.32 -7.85
N GLU A 44 -15.44 -1.84 -8.14
CA GLU A 44 -15.61 -0.60 -8.88
C GLU A 44 -15.26 0.59 -8.00
N LEU A 45 -14.58 1.59 -8.58
CA LEU A 45 -14.12 2.79 -7.88
C LEU A 45 -15.22 3.53 -7.12
N GLU A 46 -16.44 3.53 -7.67
CA GLU A 46 -17.58 4.28 -7.13
C GLU A 46 -18.17 3.63 -5.87
N ASN A 47 -17.86 2.36 -5.65
CA ASN A 47 -18.37 1.55 -4.54
C ASN A 47 -17.28 1.24 -3.49
N LEU A 48 -16.14 1.96 -3.53
CA LEU A 48 -15.07 1.76 -2.56
C LEU A 48 -15.49 2.28 -1.18
N ASP A 49 -15.71 1.35 -0.26
CA ASP A 49 -15.89 1.64 1.16
C ASP A 49 -14.53 1.68 1.86
N ILE A 50 -14.13 2.85 2.32
CA ILE A 50 -12.84 3.08 2.99
C ILE A 50 -12.68 2.18 4.21
N GLN A 51 -13.74 2.00 4.99
CA GLN A 51 -13.65 1.22 6.22
C GLN A 51 -13.40 -0.26 5.90
N GLN A 52 -14.04 -0.77 4.85
CA GLN A 52 -13.81 -2.14 4.39
C GLN A 52 -12.40 -2.34 3.85
N ILE A 53 -11.84 -1.36 3.13
CA ILE A 53 -10.45 -1.40 2.69
C ILE A 53 -9.52 -1.47 3.92
N GLU A 54 -9.72 -0.58 4.90
CA GLU A 54 -8.90 -0.57 6.12
C GLU A 54 -8.95 -1.93 6.85
N ASP A 55 -10.14 -2.51 6.99
CA ASP A 55 -10.35 -3.77 7.70
C ASP A 55 -9.73 -4.96 6.95
N GLU A 56 -9.91 -5.05 5.63
CA GLU A 56 -9.30 -6.10 4.80
C GLU A 56 -7.78 -5.98 4.77
N VAL A 57 -7.25 -4.77 4.62
CA VAL A 57 -5.80 -4.55 4.63
C VAL A 57 -5.23 -4.86 6.01
N LEU A 58 -5.88 -4.44 7.10
CA LEU A 58 -5.46 -4.75 8.46
C LEU A 58 -5.41 -6.26 8.69
N LYS A 59 -6.43 -6.99 8.24
CA LYS A 59 -6.49 -8.45 8.34
C LYS A 59 -5.37 -9.10 7.54
N GLY A 60 -5.24 -8.76 6.25
CA GLY A 60 -4.23 -9.36 5.38
C GLY A 60 -2.80 -9.05 5.85
N VAL A 61 -2.52 -7.83 6.32
CA VAL A 61 -1.19 -7.47 6.82
C VAL A 61 -0.88 -8.22 8.12
N ARG A 62 -1.86 -8.45 9.00
CA ARG A 62 -1.68 -9.28 10.20
C ARG A 62 -1.36 -10.73 9.86
N GLU A 63 -2.02 -11.29 8.84
CA GLU A 63 -1.76 -12.64 8.36
C GLU A 63 -0.37 -12.74 7.73
N ALA A 64 0.00 -11.79 6.87
CA ALA A 64 1.31 -11.74 6.22
C ALA A 64 2.47 -11.53 7.21
N SER A 65 2.27 -10.70 8.24
CA SER A 65 3.28 -10.41 9.28
C SER A 65 3.26 -11.40 10.45
N ALA A 66 2.50 -12.48 10.34
CA ALA A 66 2.42 -13.49 11.39
C ALA A 66 3.81 -14.09 11.66
N GLY A 67 4.20 -14.09 12.92
CA GLY A 67 5.50 -14.61 13.36
C GLY A 67 6.65 -13.60 13.32
N TRP A 68 6.48 -12.41 12.73
CA TRP A 68 7.55 -11.41 12.59
C TRP A 68 7.88 -10.65 13.88
N GLY A 69 7.20 -10.97 14.98
CA GLY A 69 7.32 -10.23 16.23
C GLY A 69 6.68 -8.84 16.18
N LEU A 70 5.82 -8.57 15.19
CA LEU A 70 5.07 -7.32 15.07
C LEU A 70 3.65 -7.45 15.61
N TYR A 71 3.08 -6.33 16.04
CA TYR A 71 1.66 -6.20 16.34
C TYR A 71 1.11 -5.02 15.52
N ILE A 72 0.32 -5.34 14.50
CA ILE A 72 -0.32 -4.35 13.63
C ILE A 72 -1.56 -3.81 14.34
N GLU A 73 -1.53 -2.53 14.70
CA GLU A 73 -2.55 -1.89 15.51
C GLU A 73 -3.71 -1.42 14.65
N LYS A 74 -3.40 -0.63 13.62
CA LYS A 74 -4.39 -0.02 12.74
C LYS A 74 -3.79 0.31 11.37
N VAL A 75 -4.62 0.20 10.35
CA VAL A 75 -4.38 0.72 9.00
C VAL A 75 -5.27 1.93 8.81
N TYR A 76 -4.76 2.95 8.13
CA TYR A 76 -5.47 4.16 7.76
C TYR A 76 -5.37 4.33 6.26
N ILE A 77 -6.49 4.59 5.60
CA ILE A 77 -6.46 5.16 4.25
C ILE A 77 -6.53 6.68 4.39
N THR A 78 -5.48 7.37 3.99
CA THR A 78 -5.37 8.83 4.17
C THR A 78 -5.97 9.58 3.00
N ASP A 79 -5.78 9.09 1.78
CA ASP A 79 -6.18 9.78 0.56
C ASP A 79 -6.62 8.80 -0.52
N ILE A 80 -7.67 9.18 -1.26
CA ILE A 80 -8.08 8.52 -2.49
C ILE A 80 -8.22 9.59 -3.56
N GLY A 81 -7.38 9.49 -4.59
CA GLY A 81 -7.30 10.47 -5.67
C GLY A 81 -7.53 9.87 -7.04
N ARG A 82 -8.25 10.59 -7.91
CA ARG A 82 -8.27 10.27 -9.34
C ARG A 82 -6.97 10.75 -9.98
N THR A 83 -6.33 9.86 -10.73
CA THR A 83 -5.09 10.17 -11.47
C THR A 83 -5.45 10.23 -12.94
N GLN A 84 -5.00 11.28 -13.63
CA GLN A 84 -5.08 11.37 -15.09
C GLN A 84 -3.68 11.17 -15.67
N ASN A 85 -3.56 10.23 -16.60
CA ASN A 85 -2.31 10.03 -17.34
C ASN A 85 -2.30 10.99 -18.53
N ILE A 86 -1.43 12.00 -18.50
CA ILE A 86 -1.22 12.88 -19.64
C ILE A 86 -0.07 12.30 -20.47
N ARG A 87 -0.38 11.86 -21.69
CA ARG A 87 0.63 11.39 -22.63
C ARG A 87 1.01 12.53 -23.57
N LEU A 88 2.20 13.08 -23.41
CA LEU A 88 2.76 14.06 -24.32
C LEU A 88 3.45 13.34 -25.48
N LEU A 89 2.92 13.50 -26.69
CA LEU A 89 3.58 13.08 -27.92
C LEU A 89 4.15 14.34 -28.56
N VAL A 90 5.46 14.55 -28.41
CA VAL A 90 6.16 15.68 -29.01
C VAL A 90 6.68 15.24 -30.38
N ASN A 91 6.38 16.02 -31.41
CA ASN A 91 6.95 15.79 -32.74
C ASN A 91 8.43 16.23 -32.71
N GLU A 92 9.36 15.34 -33.09
CA GLU A 92 10.81 15.59 -33.00
C GLU A 92 11.24 16.88 -33.72
N SER A 93 10.51 17.28 -34.76
CA SER A 93 10.74 18.51 -35.53
C SER A 93 10.48 19.80 -34.74
N ILE A 94 9.81 19.73 -33.58
CA ILE A 94 9.62 20.88 -32.67
C ILE A 94 10.78 20.99 -31.68
N LEU A 95 11.47 19.88 -31.36
CA LEU A 95 12.64 19.84 -30.47
C LEU A 95 13.93 20.24 -31.19
N LYS A 96 14.01 19.99 -32.51
CA LYS A 96 15.06 20.53 -33.38
C LYS A 96 14.62 21.92 -33.84
N GLY A 97 14.75 22.89 -32.93
CA GLY A 97 14.52 24.29 -33.23
C GLY A 97 15.34 24.75 -34.43
N VAL A 98 14.85 25.85 -35.02
CA VAL A 98 15.64 26.94 -35.61
C VAL A 98 17.06 27.00 -35.05
#